data_AF-A0A4Q2U0G8-F1
#
_entry.id   AF-A0A4Q2U0G8-F1
#
_cell.length_a   1.000
_cell.length_b   1.000
_cell.length_c   1.000
_cell.angle_alpha   90.00
_cell.angle_beta   90.00
_cell.angle_gamma   90.00
#
_symmetry.space_group_name_H-M   'P 1'
#
loop_
_entity.id
_entity.type
_entity.pdbx_description
1 polymer ?
#
loop_
_entity_poly.entity_id
_entity_poly.type
_entity_poly.pdbx_seq_one_letter_code
_entity_poly.pdbx_strand_id
1 'polypeptide(L)'
;MAEVARRNAVSASLVFGWRRLARDGLLGRGVPALVPVEIVAPIPALPAPTAPSVPRSRRSAGLIEIELPQGRRLRVGSDVDGDALRRVLDALDRR
;
A
#
# COMPACT_ATOMS: atom_id res chain seq x y z
N MET A 1 0.19 -10.49 23.97
CA MET A 1 -0.46 -10.70 22.65
C MET A 1 -1.19 -9.44 22.20
N ALA A 2 -2.14 -8.91 22.98
CA ALA A 2 -2.84 -7.66 22.65
C ALA A 2 -1.88 -6.47 22.46
N GLU A 3 -0.85 -6.34 23.30
CA GLU A 3 0.13 -5.25 23.17
C GLU A 3 0.92 -5.32 21.84
N VAL A 4 1.43 -6.49 21.50
CA VAL A 4 2.14 -6.74 20.23
C VAL A 4 1.24 -6.49 19.04
N ALA A 5 -0.03 -6.89 19.12
CA ALA A 5 -1.02 -6.67 18.09
C ALA A 5 -1.29 -5.16 17.87
N ARG A 6 -1.52 -4.41 18.96
CA ARG A 6 -1.72 -2.94 18.91
C ARG A 6 -0.52 -2.20 18.33
N ARG A 7 0.69 -2.52 18.79
CA ARG A 7 1.93 -1.87 18.32
C ARG A 7 2.15 -2.03 16.82
N ASN A 8 1.65 -3.12 16.23
CA ASN A 8 1.81 -3.42 14.81
C ASN A 8 0.51 -3.21 14.01
N ALA A 9 -0.51 -2.58 14.59
CA ALA A 9 -1.82 -2.35 13.98
C ALA A 9 -2.47 -3.62 13.38
N VAL A 10 -2.24 -4.79 13.98
CA VAL A 10 -2.84 -6.07 13.58
C VAL A 10 -3.82 -6.56 14.64
N SER A 11 -4.75 -7.43 14.25
CA SER A 11 -5.66 -8.06 15.21
C SER A 11 -4.94 -9.05 16.12
N ALA A 12 -5.37 -9.19 17.37
CA ALA A 12 -4.79 -10.18 18.29
C ALA A 12 -4.94 -11.61 17.77
N SER A 13 -6.03 -11.92 17.07
CA SER A 13 -6.30 -13.22 16.46
C SER A 13 -5.25 -13.60 15.41
N LEU A 14 -4.71 -12.64 14.65
CA LEU A 14 -3.62 -12.90 13.70
C LEU A 14 -2.35 -13.36 14.42
N VAL A 15 -1.98 -12.67 15.51
CA VAL A 15 -0.79 -13.04 16.30
C VAL A 15 -0.93 -14.42 16.91
N PHE A 16 -2.14 -14.79 17.38
CA PHE A 16 -2.43 -16.16 17.85
C PHE A 16 -2.32 -17.19 16.73
N GLY A 17 -2.87 -16.90 15.55
CA GLY A 17 -2.78 -17.76 14.38
C GLY A 17 -1.33 -18.01 13.94
N TRP A 18 -0.53 -16.95 13.83
CA TRP A 18 0.90 -17.05 13.49
C TRP A 18 1.69 -17.84 14.52
N ARG A 19 1.41 -17.63 15.82
CA ARG A 19 2.06 -18.38 16.88
C ARG A 19 1.75 -19.88 16.78
N ARG A 20 0.50 -20.27 16.45
CA ARG A 20 0.14 -21.67 16.20
C ARG A 20 0.88 -22.23 14.99
N LEU A 21 0.83 -21.54 13.86
CA LEU A 21 1.54 -21.94 12.63
C LEU A 21 3.05 -22.09 12.84
N ALA A 22 3.66 -21.25 13.68
CA ALA A 22 5.07 -21.34 14.03
C ALA A 22 5.39 -22.60 14.85
N ARG A 23 4.52 -22.96 15.82
CA ARG A 23 4.68 -24.20 16.60
C ARG A 23 4.53 -25.45 15.75
N ASP A 24 3.61 -25.41 14.79
CA ASP A 24 3.39 -26.50 13.84
C ASP A 24 4.48 -26.52 12.74
N GLY A 25 5.43 -25.58 12.78
CA GLY A 25 6.53 -25.45 11.83
C GLY A 25 6.10 -25.02 10.42
N LEU A 26 4.84 -24.61 10.24
CA LEU A 26 4.24 -24.26 8.96
C LEU A 26 4.46 -22.80 8.57
N LEU A 27 4.85 -21.95 9.52
CA LEU A 27 5.11 -20.54 9.25
C LEU A 27 6.32 -20.38 8.33
N GLY A 28 6.14 -19.73 7.16
CA GLY A 28 7.24 -19.45 6.23
C GLY A 28 7.69 -20.63 5.36
N ARG A 29 6.97 -21.77 5.35
CA ARG A 29 7.29 -22.91 4.47
C ARG A 29 6.98 -22.70 2.98
N GLY A 30 6.30 -21.61 2.63
CA GLY A 30 6.01 -21.28 1.23
C GLY A 30 7.15 -20.48 0.61
N VAL A 31 7.58 -20.89 -0.60
CA VAL A 31 8.40 -20.01 -1.45
C VAL A 31 7.51 -18.83 -1.87
N PRO A 32 7.91 -17.57 -1.67
CA PRO A 32 7.15 -16.43 -2.16
C PRO A 32 6.97 -16.55 -3.68
N ALA A 33 5.74 -16.74 -4.11
CA ALA A 33 5.39 -16.90 -5.53
C ALA A 33 4.21 -15.98 -5.85
N LEU A 34 4.27 -15.35 -7.02
CA LEU A 34 3.11 -14.66 -7.59
C LEU A 34 2.14 -15.72 -8.08
N VAL A 35 0.91 -15.69 -7.56
CA VAL A 35 -0.17 -16.56 -8.03
C VAL A 35 -0.95 -15.77 -9.08
N PRO A 36 -1.11 -16.29 -10.32
CA PRO A 36 -1.94 -15.66 -11.33
C PRO A 36 -3.39 -15.55 -10.81
N VAL A 37 -3.95 -14.35 -10.84
CA VAL A 37 -5.35 -14.12 -10.51
C VAL A 37 -6.08 -13.81 -11.81
N GLU A 38 -7.03 -14.66 -12.19
CA GLU A 38 -7.92 -14.39 -13.31
C GLU A 38 -9.05 -13.45 -12.86
N ILE A 39 -9.20 -12.34 -13.58
CA ILE A 39 -10.34 -11.43 -13.40
C ILE A 39 -11.49 -12.03 -14.20
N VAL A 40 -12.35 -12.80 -13.53
CA VAL A 40 -13.60 -13.28 -14.14
C VAL A 40 -14.46 -12.06 -14.46
N ALA A 41 -15.07 -12.07 -15.65
CA ALA A 41 -15.98 -11.01 -16.08
C ALA A 41 -17.00 -10.72 -14.97
N PRO A 42 -17.35 -9.43 -14.72
CA PRO A 42 -18.32 -9.09 -13.70
C PRO A 42 -19.60 -9.89 -13.95
N ILE A 43 -19.98 -10.74 -12.99
CA ILE A 43 -21.35 -11.25 -12.91
C ILE A 43 -22.24 -10.00 -12.94
N PRO A 44 -23.31 -9.94 -13.77
CA PRO A 44 -24.17 -8.77 -13.82
C PRO A 44 -24.61 -8.43 -12.40
N ALA A 45 -24.06 -7.33 -11.87
CA ALA A 45 -24.44 -6.87 -10.55
C ALA A 45 -25.91 -6.52 -10.61
N LEU A 46 -26.69 -7.04 -9.65
CA LEU A 46 -27.99 -6.46 -9.32
C LEU A 46 -27.81 -4.94 -9.20
N PRO A 47 -28.74 -4.13 -9.72
CA PRO A 47 -28.56 -2.68 -9.80
C PRO A 47 -28.20 -2.12 -8.43
N ALA A 48 -26.96 -1.67 -8.29
CA ALA A 48 -26.48 -1.01 -7.09
C ALA A 48 -27.16 0.35 -6.97
N PRO A 49 -27.57 0.79 -5.77
CA PRO A 49 -28.10 2.12 -5.58
C PRO A 49 -27.08 3.16 -6.04
N THR A 50 -27.53 4.11 -6.85
CA THR A 50 -26.72 5.15 -7.48
C THR A 50 -25.99 5.97 -6.41
N ALA A 51 -24.73 5.65 -6.16
CA ALA A 51 -23.84 6.53 -5.41
C ALA A 51 -23.52 7.77 -6.26
N PRO A 52 -23.40 8.97 -5.65
CA PRO A 52 -23.03 10.18 -6.38
C PRO A 52 -21.68 9.96 -7.08
N SER A 53 -21.62 10.37 -8.35
CA SER A 53 -20.45 10.26 -9.21
C SER A 53 -19.28 11.04 -8.61
N VAL A 54 -18.44 10.36 -7.85
CA VAL A 54 -17.11 10.88 -7.52
C VAL A 54 -16.36 11.00 -8.85
N PRO A 55 -15.83 12.18 -9.22
CA PRO A 55 -15.09 12.32 -10.47
C PRO A 55 -13.97 11.28 -10.47
N ARG A 56 -14.00 10.39 -11.47
CA ARG A 56 -12.94 9.42 -11.71
C ARG A 56 -11.64 10.20 -11.78
N SER A 57 -10.82 10.10 -10.74
CA SER A 57 -9.45 10.60 -10.76
C SER A 57 -8.82 10.04 -12.03
N ARG A 58 -8.49 10.92 -12.99
CA ARG A 58 -7.73 10.53 -14.18
C ARG A 58 -6.57 9.72 -13.66
N ARG A 59 -6.43 8.47 -14.11
CA ARG A 59 -5.27 7.62 -13.77
C ARG A 59 -4.03 8.49 -14.00
N SER A 60 -3.41 8.97 -12.92
CA SER A 60 -2.22 9.81 -12.99
C SER A 60 -1.11 8.91 -13.48
N ALA A 61 -0.91 8.89 -14.79
CA ALA A 61 0.16 8.14 -15.40
C ALA A 61 1.50 8.68 -14.85
N GLY A 62 2.13 7.92 -13.96
CA GLY A 62 3.48 8.18 -13.45
C GLY A 62 3.57 9.22 -12.35
N LEU A 63 2.80 9.08 -11.27
CA LEU A 63 3.10 9.81 -10.03
C LEU A 63 4.10 9.00 -9.19
N ILE A 64 5.24 9.61 -8.87
CA ILE A 64 6.23 9.08 -7.93
C ILE A 64 5.98 9.73 -6.57
N GLU A 65 5.71 8.92 -5.54
CA GLU A 65 5.60 9.40 -4.15
C GLU A 65 6.93 9.13 -3.44
N ILE A 66 7.54 10.19 -2.89
CA ILE A 66 8.80 10.16 -2.16
C ILE A 66 8.50 10.51 -0.70
N GLU A 67 8.76 9.57 0.22
CA GLU A 67 8.64 9.79 1.65
C GLU A 67 9.96 10.30 2.21
N LEU A 68 9.89 11.42 2.94
CA LEU A 68 11.02 12.11 3.55
C LEU A 68 11.03 11.87 5.06
N PRO A 69 12.17 12.09 5.74
CA PRO A 69 12.24 12.09 7.19
C PRO A 69 11.18 13.04 7.80
N GLN A 70 10.65 12.67 8.97
CA GLN A 70 9.55 13.36 9.67
C GLN A 70 8.14 13.18 9.06
N GLY A 71 7.94 12.18 8.20
CA GLY A 71 6.61 11.84 7.66
C GLY A 71 6.11 12.80 6.58
N ARG A 72 7.00 13.62 6.01
CA ARG A 72 6.68 14.50 4.88
C ARG A 72 6.60 13.65 3.60
N ARG A 73 5.66 13.97 2.72
CA ARG A 73 5.45 13.24 1.45
C ARG A 73 5.50 14.19 0.28
N LEU A 74 6.33 13.87 -0.70
CA LEU A 74 6.44 14.61 -1.95
C LEU A 74 5.82 13.78 -3.07
N ARG A 75 4.97 14.40 -3.88
CA ARG A 75 4.32 13.77 -5.03
C ARG A 75 4.82 14.42 -6.30
N VAL A 76 5.38 13.61 -7.18
CA VAL A 76 6.13 14.06 -8.35
C VAL A 76 5.50 13.46 -9.61
N GLY A 77 5.11 14.30 -10.57
CA GLY A 77 4.57 13.84 -11.85
C GLY A 77 5.65 13.29 -12.77
N SER A 78 5.23 12.63 -13.84
CA SER A 78 6.11 11.99 -14.85
C SER A 78 6.93 12.99 -15.68
N ASP A 79 6.45 14.22 -15.81
CA ASP A 79 7.12 15.32 -16.53
C ASP A 79 8.04 16.18 -15.64
N VAL A 80 8.50 15.66 -14.50
CA VAL A 80 9.37 16.46 -13.62
C VAL A 80 10.77 16.62 -14.22
N ASP A 81 11.29 17.84 -14.16
CA ASP A 81 12.70 18.12 -14.41
C ASP A 81 13.56 17.61 -13.24
N GLY A 82 14.57 16.79 -13.55
CA GLY A 82 15.44 16.16 -12.55
C GLY A 82 16.31 17.15 -11.76
N ASP A 83 16.78 18.23 -12.40
CA ASP A 83 17.56 19.27 -11.72
C ASP A 83 16.68 20.10 -10.79
N ALA A 84 15.44 20.39 -11.20
CA ALA A 84 14.46 21.04 -10.35
C ALA A 84 14.12 20.18 -9.12
N LEU A 85 13.89 18.87 -9.32
CA LEU A 85 13.64 17.94 -8.22
C LEU A 85 14.83 17.88 -7.25
N ARG A 86 16.07 17.83 -7.77
CA ARG A 86 17.27 17.81 -6.93
C ARG A 86 17.39 19.06 -6.06
N ARG A 87 17.16 20.26 -6.60
CA ARG A 87 17.18 21.51 -5.82
C ARG A 87 16.15 21.50 -4.68
N VAL A 88 14.96 20.94 -4.92
CA VAL A 88 13.92 20.82 -3.89
C VAL A 88 14.34 19.84 -2.80
N LEU A 89 14.88 18.67 -3.17
CA LEU A 89 15.39 17.69 -2.20
C LEU A 89 16.53 18.28 -1.35
N ASP A 90 17.51 18.96 -1.97
CA ASP A 90 18.63 19.61 -1.29
C ASP A 90 18.19 20.74 -0.34
N ALA A 91 17.06 21.40 -0.63
CA ALA A 91 16.48 22.43 0.24
C ALA A 91 15.73 21.80 1.43
N LEU A 92 15.12 20.63 1.23
CA LEU A 92 14.38 19.90 2.25
C LEU A 92 15.29 19.14 3.22
N ASP A 93 16.50 18.76 2.79
CA ASP A 93 17.50 18.07 3.61
C ASP A 93 18.28 19.03 4.54
N ARG A 94 18.40 20.31 4.16
CA ARG A 94 19.06 21.35 4.96
C ARG A 94 18.23 21.86 6.15
N ARG A 95 17.11 21.22 6.49
CA ARG A 95 16.14 21.68 7.50
C ARG A 95 15.56 20.55 8.32
#